data_AF-A0A413I0Y1-F1
#
_entry.id   AF-A0A413I0Y1-F1
#
_cell.length_a   1.000
_cell.length_b   1.000
_cell.length_c   1.000
_cell.angle_alpha   90.00
_cell.angle_beta   90.00
_cell.angle_gamma   90.00
#
_symmetry.space_group_name_H-M   'P 1'
#
loop_
_entity.id
_entity.type
_entity.pdbx_description
1 polymer ?
#
loop_
_entity_poly.entity_id
_entity_poly.type
_entity_poly.pdbx_seq_one_letter_code
_entity_poly.pdbx_strand_id
1 'polypeptide(L)'
;MMLLIIGGGVTGSAIARELSRYDLKTALFEKGEDVCSGTSKANSGIAHAGFDAAPGSWKAKMNIRGSRMLEELSRKLDFPYKRNGSLVLCFDEKDRPIWKKKSFLLRDTPANAAMTTAKKNVQIRCGL
;
A
#
# COMPACT_ATOMS: atom_id res chain seq x y z
N MET A 1 -7.90 9.05 -30.15
CA MET A 1 -7.00 9.60 -29.11
C MET A 1 -6.03 8.50 -28.71
N MET A 2 -4.75 8.79 -28.54
CA MET A 2 -3.75 7.84 -28.01
C MET A 2 -3.23 8.35 -26.67
N LEU A 3 -3.14 7.46 -25.67
CA LEU A 3 -2.62 7.77 -24.35
C LEU A 3 -1.26 7.12 -24.15
N LEU A 4 -0.32 7.90 -23.65
CA LEU A 4 1.04 7.47 -23.38
C LEU A 4 1.33 7.47 -21.89
N ILE A 5 1.86 6.35 -21.38
CA ILE A 5 2.27 6.18 -19.99
C ILE A 5 3.79 6.09 -19.96
N ILE A 6 4.43 6.95 -19.17
CA ILE A 6 5.89 6.95 -18.97
C ILE A 6 6.19 6.39 -17.58
N GLY A 7 6.88 5.25 -17.52
CA GLY A 7 7.23 4.51 -16.32
C GLY A 7 6.32 3.29 -16.09
N GLY A 8 6.91 2.10 -16.17
CA GLY A 8 6.30 0.79 -15.93
C GLY A 8 6.44 0.28 -14.50
N GLY A 9 6.49 1.18 -13.50
CA GLY A 9 6.34 0.78 -12.10
C GLY A 9 4.89 0.40 -11.75
N VAL A 10 4.63 0.02 -10.50
CA VAL A 10 3.31 -0.40 -10.02
C VAL A 10 2.20 0.62 -10.35
N THR A 11 2.50 1.91 -10.29
CA THR A 11 1.56 2.98 -10.66
C THR A 11 1.25 2.98 -12.15
N GLY A 12 2.26 2.93 -13.01
CA GLY A 12 2.08 2.94 -14.46
C GLY A 12 1.35 1.70 -14.97
N SER A 13 1.71 0.52 -14.44
CA SER A 13 1.03 -0.73 -14.76
C SER A 13 -0.42 -0.74 -14.26
N ALA A 14 -0.71 -0.17 -13.09
CA ALA A 14 -2.07 -0.02 -12.60
C ALA A 14 -2.91 0.92 -13.49
N ILE A 15 -2.33 2.02 -13.98
CA ILE A 15 -2.98 2.92 -14.93
C ILE A 15 -3.24 2.19 -16.25
N ALA A 16 -2.25 1.50 -16.81
CA ALA A 16 -2.39 0.73 -18.05
C ALA A 16 -3.51 -0.31 -17.96
N ARG A 17 -3.57 -1.05 -16.83
CA ARG A 17 -4.63 -2.02 -16.56
C ARG A 17 -6.02 -1.38 -16.46
N GLU A 18 -6.14 -0.20 -15.88
CA GLU A 18 -7.44 0.47 -15.81
C GLU A 18 -7.86 0.99 -17.19
N LEU A 19 -6.93 1.58 -17.94
CA LEU A 19 -7.21 2.08 -19.29
C LEU A 19 -7.52 0.97 -20.30
N SER A 20 -7.00 -0.24 -20.11
CA SER A 20 -7.29 -1.39 -20.98
C SER A 20 -8.76 -1.85 -20.91
N ARG A 21 -9.56 -1.31 -19.98
CA ARG A 21 -11.00 -1.58 -19.86
C ARG A 21 -11.85 -0.73 -20.81
N TYR A 22 -11.22 0.22 -21.50
CA TYR A 22 -11.86 1.16 -22.42
C TYR A 22 -11.32 0.94 -23.83
N ASP A 23 -12.07 1.37 -24.84
CA ASP A 23 -11.63 1.34 -26.23
C ASP A 23 -10.67 2.51 -26.53
N LEU A 24 -9.44 2.40 -26.00
CA LEU A 24 -8.40 3.42 -26.08
C LEU A 24 -7.10 2.82 -26.62
N LYS A 25 -6.45 3.54 -27.54
CA LYS A 25 -5.07 3.23 -27.94
C LYS A 25 -4.12 3.65 -26.83
N THR A 26 -3.52 2.69 -26.14
CA THR A 26 -2.62 2.92 -25.01
C THR A 26 -1.25 2.33 -25.28
N ALA A 27 -0.19 3.06 -24.89
CA ALA A 27 1.18 2.56 -24.91
C ALA A 27 1.89 2.95 -23.61
N LEU A 28 2.73 2.04 -23.11
CA LEU A 28 3.54 2.24 -21.90
C LEU A 28 5.01 2.08 -22.26
N PHE A 29 5.82 3.05 -21.86
CA PHE A 29 7.27 3.04 -22.02
C PHE A 29 7.96 2.95 -20.65
N GLU A 30 8.83 1.96 -20.50
CA GLU A 30 9.71 1.79 -19.35
C GLU A 30 11.16 1.83 -19.84
N LYS A 31 12.03 2.51 -19.09
CA LYS A 31 13.45 2.63 -19.41
C LYS A 31 14.29 1.46 -18.87
N GLY A 32 13.78 0.79 -17.84
CA GLY A 32 14.40 -0.35 -17.19
C GLY A 32 14.38 -1.59 -18.07
N GLU A 33 15.13 -2.60 -17.63
CA GLU A 33 15.22 -3.92 -18.27
C GLU A 33 13.88 -4.66 -18.34
N ASP A 34 12.98 -4.37 -17.39
CA ASP A 34 11.65 -4.94 -17.28
C ASP A 34 10.75 -3.97 -16.50
N VAL A 35 9.44 -4.24 -16.49
CA VAL A 35 8.47 -3.54 -15.65
C VAL A 35 8.81 -3.73 -14.17
N CYS A 36 8.40 -2.77 -13.35
CA CYS A 36 8.61 -2.76 -11.91
C CYS A 36 10.08 -2.78 -11.42
N SER A 37 11.09 -2.71 -12.30
CA SER A 37 12.52 -2.79 -11.92
C SER A 37 13.07 -1.62 -11.10
N GLY A 38 12.29 -0.56 -10.87
CA GLY A 38 12.63 0.54 -9.96
C GLY A 38 12.16 0.32 -8.50
N THR A 39 11.63 1.38 -7.87
CA THR A 39 11.11 1.35 -6.48
C THR A 39 10.04 0.27 -6.25
N SER A 40 9.32 -0.15 -7.30
CA SER A 40 8.29 -1.19 -7.21
C SER A 40 8.86 -2.59 -6.91
N LYS A 41 10.12 -2.85 -7.27
CA LYS A 41 10.86 -4.07 -6.88
C LYS A 41 11.52 -3.92 -5.51
N ALA A 42 12.02 -2.73 -5.20
CA ALA A 42 12.74 -2.44 -3.96
C ALA A 42 11.84 -1.76 -2.90
N ASN A 43 10.89 -2.49 -2.35
CA ASN A 43 10.08 -2.05 -1.20
C ASN A 43 9.79 -3.21 -0.24
N SER A 44 9.17 -2.91 0.90
CA SER A 44 8.89 -3.89 1.96
C SER A 44 7.76 -4.87 1.63
N GLY A 45 6.97 -4.61 0.58
CA GLY A 45 5.78 -5.40 0.25
C GLY A 45 4.63 -5.24 1.26
N ILE A 46 4.65 -4.19 2.08
CA ILE A 46 3.65 -3.96 3.14
C ILE A 46 2.43 -3.22 2.59
N ALA A 47 1.25 -3.80 2.80
CA ALA A 47 -0.02 -3.10 2.65
C ALA A 47 -0.29 -2.21 3.86
N HIS A 48 0.12 -0.95 3.81
CA HIS A 48 -0.08 -0.03 4.94
C HIS A 48 -1.58 0.20 5.22
N ALA A 49 -1.93 0.22 6.51
CA ALA A 49 -3.31 0.38 6.96
C ALA A 49 -3.82 1.83 6.91
N GLY A 50 -2.95 2.83 7.05
CA GLY A 50 -3.33 4.26 7.05
C GLY A 50 -2.64 5.09 8.12
N PHE A 51 -2.01 4.45 9.10
CA PHE A 51 -1.50 5.13 10.30
C PHE A 51 -0.25 6.01 10.08
N ASP A 52 0.53 5.72 9.03
CA ASP A 52 1.76 6.45 8.70
C ASP A 52 1.51 7.76 7.95
N ALA A 53 0.36 7.88 7.30
CA ALA A 53 0.06 9.03 6.46
C ALA A 53 -0.50 10.17 7.32
N ALA A 54 -0.10 11.41 6.99
CA ALA A 54 -0.66 12.60 7.63
C ALA A 54 -2.20 12.62 7.43
N PRO A 55 -3.00 12.79 8.50
CA PRO A 55 -4.46 12.81 8.40
C PRO A 55 -4.96 13.85 7.40
N GLY A 56 -6.00 13.53 6.64
CA GLY A 56 -6.59 14.41 5.63
C GLY A 56 -5.78 14.54 4.32
N SER A 57 -4.51 14.12 4.29
CA SER A 57 -3.69 14.15 3.09
C SER A 57 -4.18 13.20 1.99
N TRP A 58 -3.81 13.48 0.75
CA TRP A 58 -4.05 12.56 -0.37
C TRP A 58 -3.41 11.19 -0.15
N LYS A 59 -2.23 11.15 0.50
CA LYS A 59 -1.57 9.88 0.86
C LYS A 59 -2.45 9.04 1.78
N ALA A 60 -3.05 9.64 2.79
CA ALA A 60 -3.96 8.93 3.70
C ALA A 60 -5.22 8.42 2.97
N LYS A 61 -5.85 9.29 2.18
CA LYS A 61 -7.05 8.95 1.40
C LYS A 61 -6.80 7.79 0.44
N MET A 62 -5.72 7.86 -0.35
CA MET A 62 -5.38 6.83 -1.32
C MET A 62 -4.90 5.54 -0.64
N ASN A 63 -4.18 5.63 0.47
CA ASN A 63 -3.71 4.46 1.20
C ASN A 63 -4.88 3.63 1.75
N ILE A 64 -5.85 4.27 2.43
CA ILE A 64 -7.02 3.57 2.98
C ILE A 64 -7.83 2.92 1.84
N ARG A 65 -8.06 3.65 0.74
CA ARG A 65 -8.77 3.13 -0.43
C ARG A 65 -8.04 1.94 -1.05
N GLY A 66 -6.74 2.07 -1.31
CA GLY A 66 -5.92 1.01 -1.91
C GLY A 66 -5.81 -0.22 -1.02
N SER A 67 -5.64 -0.04 0.29
CA SER A 67 -5.55 -1.12 1.27
C SER A 67 -6.80 -2.00 1.27
N ARG A 68 -7.99 -1.40 1.15
CA ARG A 68 -9.28 -2.11 1.04
C ARG A 68 -9.42 -2.93 -0.25
N MET A 69 -8.73 -2.55 -1.32
CA MET A 69 -8.82 -3.22 -2.64
C MET A 69 -7.85 -4.39 -2.78
N LEU A 70 -6.79 -4.46 -1.96
CA LEU A 70 -5.67 -5.40 -2.16
C LEU A 70 -6.07 -6.87 -2.07
N GLU A 71 -6.97 -7.23 -1.14
CA GLU A 71 -7.40 -8.62 -0.97
C GLU A 71 -8.21 -9.14 -2.16
N GLU A 72 -9.01 -8.27 -2.78
CA GLU A 72 -9.72 -8.61 -4.01
C GLU A 72 -8.77 -8.66 -5.21
N LEU A 73 -7.86 -7.70 -5.30
CA LEU A 73 -6.85 -7.66 -6.37
C LEU A 73 -5.92 -8.86 -6.31
N SER A 74 -5.53 -9.33 -5.12
CA SER A 74 -4.66 -10.50 -4.98
C SER A 74 -5.28 -11.76 -5.54
N ARG A 75 -6.60 -11.92 -5.38
CA ARG A 75 -7.35 -13.02 -6.00
C ARG A 75 -7.47 -12.87 -7.51
N LYS A 76 -7.75 -11.65 -8.00
CA LYS A 76 -7.95 -11.39 -9.44
C LYS A 76 -6.66 -11.45 -10.25
N LEU A 77 -5.55 -11.06 -9.65
CA LEU A 77 -4.24 -10.97 -10.30
C LEU A 77 -3.29 -12.10 -9.88
N ASP A 78 -3.77 -13.01 -9.04
CA ASP A 78 -3.05 -14.18 -8.55
C ASP A 78 -1.65 -13.87 -7.99
N PHE A 79 -1.60 -12.97 -7.00
CA PHE A 79 -0.36 -12.68 -6.27
C PHE A 79 -0.45 -13.03 -4.78
N PRO A 80 0.67 -13.43 -4.15
CA PRO A 80 0.69 -13.75 -2.72
C PRO A 80 0.31 -12.53 -1.86
N TYR A 81 -0.79 -12.65 -1.13
CA TYR A 81 -1.23 -11.64 -0.17
C TYR A 81 -1.67 -12.30 1.13
N LYS A 82 -1.16 -11.79 2.26
CA LYS A 82 -1.52 -12.28 3.60
C LYS A 82 -1.95 -11.12 4.49
N ARG A 83 -3.21 -11.17 4.94
CA ARG A 83 -3.78 -10.20 5.89
C ARG A 83 -3.51 -10.64 7.32
N ASN A 84 -2.33 -10.29 7.81
CA ASN A 84 -1.87 -10.69 9.15
C ASN A 84 -1.84 -9.54 10.17
N GLY A 85 -2.09 -8.29 9.76
CA GLY A 85 -2.13 -7.12 10.64
C GLY A 85 -0.77 -6.42 10.75
N SER A 86 -0.66 -5.44 11.65
CA SER A 86 0.58 -4.70 11.90
C SER A 86 0.66 -4.31 13.37
N LEU A 87 1.86 -4.39 13.95
CA LEU A 87 2.15 -3.97 15.32
C LEU A 87 3.12 -2.79 15.32
N VAL A 88 2.81 -1.78 16.12
CA VAL A 88 3.71 -0.64 16.35
C VAL A 88 4.06 -0.59 17.84
N LEU A 89 5.36 -0.52 18.13
CA LEU A 89 5.91 -0.58 19.48
C LEU A 89 6.39 0.81 19.93
N CYS A 90 6.06 1.16 21.17
CA CYS A 90 6.56 2.34 21.86
C CYS A 90 7.59 1.87 22.90
N PHE A 91 8.85 2.25 22.73
CA PHE A 91 9.94 1.81 23.60
C PHE A 91 10.27 2.81 24.73
N ASP A 92 9.89 4.09 24.58
CA ASP A 92 10.07 5.13 25.59
C ASP A 92 8.72 5.66 26.08
N GLU A 93 8.54 5.81 27.39
CA GLU A 93 7.33 6.39 27.97
C GLU A 93 7.09 7.84 27.54
N LYS A 94 8.15 8.58 27.21
CA LYS A 94 8.07 9.97 26.74
C LYS A 94 7.29 10.12 25.42
N ASP A 95 7.30 9.09 24.57
CA ASP A 95 6.59 9.11 23.30
C ASP A 95 5.11 8.78 23.44
N ARG A 96 4.69 8.24 24.60
CA ARG A 96 3.30 7.79 24.87
C ARG A 96 2.22 8.83 24.53
N PRO A 97 2.39 10.15 24.74
CA PRO A 97 1.42 11.16 24.34
C PRO A 97 1.23 11.26 22.81
N ILE A 98 2.31 11.13 22.04
CA ILE A 98 2.30 11.14 20.56
C ILE A 98 1.49 9.92 20.06
N TRP A 99 1.63 8.77 20.73
CA TRP A 99 0.92 7.54 20.40
C TRP A 99 -0.59 7.61 20.68
N LYS A 100 -1.01 8.23 21.79
CA LYS A 100 -2.45 8.41 22.09
C LYS A 100 -3.15 9.20 20.97
N LYS A 101 -2.49 10.21 20.41
CA LYS A 101 -3.05 11.04 19.33
C LYS A 101 -3.17 10.28 17.99
N LYS A 102 -2.25 9.34 17.71
CA LYS A 102 -2.30 8.49 16.51
C LYS A 102 -3.28 7.31 16.61
N SER A 103 -3.58 6.82 17.82
CA SER A 103 -4.53 5.72 18.04
C SER A 103 -5.95 5.97 17.49
N PHE A 104 -6.37 7.25 17.45
CA PHE A 104 -7.68 7.65 16.94
C PHE A 104 -7.85 7.39 15.44
N LEU A 105 -6.74 7.44 14.67
CA LEU A 105 -6.74 7.26 13.21
C LEU A 105 -6.88 5.80 12.77
N LEU A 106 -6.68 4.84 13.67
CA LEU A 106 -6.74 3.41 13.40
C LEU A 106 -8.17 2.84 13.36
N ARG A 107 -9.16 3.57 13.90
CA ARG A 107 -10.55 3.09 14.01
C ARG A 107 -11.25 2.90 12.66
N ASP A 108 -10.79 3.60 11.61
CA ASP A 108 -11.40 3.54 10.28
C ASP A 108 -10.70 2.58 9.31
N THR A 109 -9.70 1.84 9.80
CA THR A 109 -8.86 0.98 8.96
C THR A 109 -9.26 -0.49 9.05
N PRO A 110 -9.33 -1.23 7.92
CA PRO A 110 -9.71 -2.64 7.92
C PRO A 110 -8.68 -3.57 8.59
N ALA A 111 -7.47 -3.08 8.84
CA ALA A 111 -6.43 -3.86 9.47
C ALA A 111 -6.63 -3.86 10.99
N ASN A 112 -6.62 -5.05 11.60
CA ASN A 112 -6.59 -5.24 13.05
C ASN A 112 -5.24 -4.72 13.60
N ALA A 113 -5.10 -3.40 13.73
CA ALA A 113 -3.96 -2.78 14.36
C ALA A 113 -4.16 -2.85 15.89
N ALA A 114 -3.55 -3.82 16.54
CA ALA A 114 -3.51 -3.90 17.99
C ALA A 114 -2.37 -3.02 18.52
N MET A 115 -2.66 -2.16 19.50
CA MET A 115 -1.65 -1.38 20.23
C MET A 115 -1.28 -2.12 21.51
N THR A 116 -0.04 -2.60 21.60
CA THR A 116 0.47 -3.21 22.83
C THR A 116 1.83 -2.61 23.17
N THR A 117 2.03 -2.21 24.43
CA THR A 117 3.35 -2.04 25.02
C THR A 117 4.02 -3.41 25.05
N ALA A 118 4.88 -3.67 24.07
CA ALA A 118 5.71 -4.86 23.93
C ALA A 118 4.99 -6.23 24.07
N LYS A 119 4.52 -6.81 22.95
CA LYS A 119 4.92 -8.16 22.49
C LYS A 119 4.20 -8.63 21.21
N LYS A 120 5.04 -9.25 20.36
CA LYS A 120 4.81 -10.24 19.30
C LYS A 120 4.36 -9.77 17.90
N ASN A 121 5.35 -9.89 17.01
CA ASN A 121 5.38 -10.20 15.58
C ASN A 121 4.10 -9.97 14.78
N VAL A 122 4.21 -9.21 13.69
CA VAL A 122 3.74 -9.59 12.35
C VAL A 122 4.07 -8.48 11.31
N GLN A 123 4.53 -8.92 10.13
CA GLN A 123 4.92 -8.10 8.98
C GLN A 123 4.05 -8.50 7.78
N ILE A 124 3.54 -7.53 7.01
CA ILE A 124 2.80 -7.78 5.76
C ILE A 124 3.85 -7.93 4.66
N ARG A 125 4.00 -9.11 4.07
CA ARG A 125 4.91 -9.33 2.94
C ARG A 125 4.10 -9.81 1.75
N CYS A 126 3.82 -8.93 0.80
CA CYS A 126 3.62 -9.35 -0.58
C CYS A 126 4.96 -9.86 -1.08
N GLY A 127 5.05 -11.16 -1.36
CA GLY A 127 6.17 -11.70 -2.12
C GLY A 127 6.00 -11.28 -3.57
N LEU A 128 6.98 -10.57 -4.11
CA LEU A 128 7.33 -10.68 -5.53
C LEU A 128 8.30 -11.87 -5.66
#